data_AF-A0A914U2Q1-F1
#
_entry.id   AF-A0A914U2Q1-F1
#
_cell.length_a   1.000
_cell.length_b   1.000
_cell.length_c   1.000
_cell.angle_alpha   90.00
_cell.angle_beta   90.00
_cell.angle_gamma   90.00
#
_symmetry.space_group_name_H-M   'P 1'
#
loop_
_entity.id
_entity.type
_entity.pdbx_description
1 polymer ?
#
loop_
_entity_poly.entity_id
_entity_poly.type
_entity_poly.pdbx_seq_one_letter_code
_entity_poly.pdbx_strand_id
1 'polypeptide(L)'
;MCFYLSFDSLIPATWFAIRIEYRLIYHTSDGGYSDFPTKQELIVRTKNDSQISPTHINDQIIFIEGVVTDERDVNVTVSSAFQATSRLSTLIVPELQCLRGIVKPPAQRVISLAKIHFDLRKNMRNTNRFDNPHCSKLCIFPFIRAEIIDIGQQTFRGKEWCGTVEEALDLISNNCLKTVIVSKILIIFAFFIVLNNVFRC
;
A
#
# COMPACT_ATOMS: atom_id res chain seq x y z
N MET A 1 -25.75 -8.01 -10.47
CA MET A 1 -25.66 -6.72 -11.17
C MET A 1 -24.19 -6.35 -11.21
N CYS A 2 -23.55 -6.31 -12.38
CA CYS A 2 -22.16 -5.89 -12.52
C CYS A 2 -22.16 -4.45 -13.06
N PHE A 3 -21.49 -3.54 -12.36
CA PHE A 3 -21.29 -2.17 -12.82
C PHE A 3 -19.98 -2.10 -13.60
N TYR A 4 -20.03 -1.59 -14.84
CA TYR A 4 -18.85 -1.26 -15.63
C TYR A 4 -18.63 0.26 -15.55
N LEU A 5 -17.56 0.67 -14.88
CA LEU A 5 -17.10 2.06 -14.85
C LEU A 5 -15.90 2.17 -15.78
N SER A 6 -16.05 2.88 -16.91
CA SER A 6 -14.93 3.28 -17.74
C SER A 6 -14.45 4.68 -17.36
N PHE A 7 -13.14 4.82 -17.27
CA PHE A 7 -12.42 6.07 -16.98
C PHE A 7 -11.64 6.55 -18.21
N ASP A 8 -12.06 6.15 -19.41
CA ASP A 8 -11.41 6.55 -20.66
C ASP A 8 -11.50 8.08 -20.84
N SER A 9 -10.38 8.71 -21.19
CA SER A 9 -10.20 10.18 -21.32
C SER A 9 -10.01 10.96 -20.00
N LEU A 10 -9.85 10.29 -18.86
CA LEU A 10 -9.36 10.97 -17.66
C LEU A 10 -7.87 11.32 -17.78
N ILE A 11 -7.45 12.34 -17.03
CA ILE A 11 -6.05 12.79 -16.97
C ILE A 11 -5.17 11.56 -16.63
N PRO A 12 -4.13 11.26 -17.42
CA PRO A 12 -3.24 10.14 -17.15
C PRO A 12 -2.60 10.24 -15.76
N ALA A 13 -2.20 9.09 -15.20
CA ALA A 13 -1.47 8.99 -13.94
C ALA A 13 -2.17 9.60 -12.70
N THR A 14 -3.47 9.84 -12.76
CA THR A 14 -4.25 10.55 -11.74
C THR A 14 -4.97 9.57 -10.81
N TRP A 15 -5.03 9.90 -9.51
CA TRP A 15 -5.72 9.10 -8.50
C TRP A 15 -7.17 9.57 -8.32
N PHE A 16 -8.08 8.60 -8.20
CA PHE A 16 -9.49 8.81 -7.93
C PHE A 16 -9.91 7.97 -6.72
N ALA A 17 -10.68 8.57 -5.82
CA ALA A 17 -11.35 7.86 -4.75
C ALA A 17 -12.86 7.92 -5.01
N ILE A 18 -13.49 6.75 -5.00
CA ILE A 18 -14.90 6.57 -5.33
C ILE A 18 -15.55 5.87 -4.15
N ARG A 19 -16.71 6.38 -3.73
CA ARG A 19 -17.55 5.72 -2.75
C ARG A 19 -18.93 5.50 -3.37
N ILE A 20 -19.36 4.25 -3.37
CA ILE A 20 -20.68 3.84 -3.84
C ILE A 20 -21.48 3.45 -2.60
N GLU A 21 -22.54 4.19 -2.33
CA GLU A 21 -23.49 3.91 -1.25
C GLU A 21 -24.79 3.45 -1.89
N TYR A 22 -25.26 2.26 -1.52
CA TYR A 22 -26.55 1.74 -1.98
C TYR A 22 -27.28 1.05 -0.84
N ARG A 23 -28.61 1.09 -0.89
CA ARG A 23 -29.49 0.47 0.11
C ARG A 23 -30.16 -0.75 -0.51
N LEU A 24 -30.05 -1.88 0.17
CA LEU A 24 -30.72 -3.11 -0.22
C LEU A 24 -31.97 -3.25 0.63
N ILE A 25 -33.14 -3.23 -0.01
CA ILE A 25 -34.43 -3.37 0.65
C ILE A 25 -34.97 -4.75 0.33
N TYR A 26 -35.24 -5.55 1.36
CA TYR A 26 -35.84 -6.87 1.22
C TYR A 26 -37.16 -6.96 1.97
N HIS A 27 -38.13 -7.61 1.33
CA HIS A 27 -39.35 -8.04 2.00
C HIS A 27 -39.07 -9.29 2.82
N THR A 28 -39.40 -9.24 4.10
CA THR A 28 -39.36 -10.41 4.97
C THR A 28 -40.67 -11.19 4.86
N SER A 29 -40.62 -12.50 5.12
CA SER A 29 -41.78 -13.40 5.10
C SER A 29 -42.91 -12.96 6.04
N ASP A 30 -42.57 -12.17 7.06
CA ASP A 30 -43.47 -11.77 8.15
C ASP A 30 -44.16 -10.42 7.87
N GLY A 31 -44.06 -9.90 6.63
CA GLY A 31 -44.67 -8.63 6.22
C GLY A 31 -43.87 -7.37 6.59
N GLY A 32 -42.68 -7.52 7.16
CA GLY A 32 -41.75 -6.43 7.45
C GLY A 32 -40.77 -6.14 6.29
N TYR A 33 -40.13 -4.98 6.34
CA TYR A 33 -39.04 -4.60 5.43
C TYR A 33 -37.72 -4.58 6.19
N SER A 34 -36.65 -5.05 5.55
CA SER A 34 -35.28 -4.89 6.05
C SER A 34 -34.51 -3.97 5.11
N ASP A 35 -33.92 -2.89 5.66
CA ASP A 35 -33.05 -1.95 4.95
C ASP A 35 -31.61 -2.21 5.37
N PHE A 36 -30.78 -2.66 4.41
CA PHE A 36 -29.36 -2.87 4.61
C PHE A 36 -28.57 -1.80 3.86
N PRO A 37 -28.03 -0.78 4.56
CA PRO A 37 -27.13 0.17 3.95
C PRO A 37 -25.80 -0.52 3.65
N THR A 38 -25.33 -0.36 2.42
CA THR A 38 -24.05 -0.89 1.97
C THR A 38 -23.17 0.24 1.48
N LYS A 39 -21.86 0.08 1.70
CA LYS A 39 -20.85 1.08 1.37
C LYS A 39 -19.66 0.37 0.75
N GLN A 40 -19.35 0.72 -0.49
CA GLN A 40 -18.17 0.24 -1.20
C GLN A 40 -17.26 1.42 -1.49
N GLU A 41 -15.97 1.25 -1.23
CA GLU A 41 -14.95 2.27 -1.47
C GLU A 41 -13.89 1.70 -2.40
N LEU A 42 -13.47 2.52 -3.36
CA LEU A 42 -12.49 2.16 -4.37
C LEU A 42 -11.53 3.32 -4.55
N ILE A 43 -10.23 3.02 -4.53
CA ILE A 43 -9.19 3.98 -4.90
C ILE A 43 -8.49 3.43 -6.13
N VAL A 44 -8.56 4.16 -7.24
CA VAL A 44 -7.97 3.77 -8.51
C VAL A 44 -7.01 4.82 -9.02
N ARG A 45 -6.05 4.39 -9.83
CA ARG A 45 -5.16 5.26 -10.59
C ARG A 45 -5.43 5.07 -12.08
N THR A 46 -5.53 6.16 -12.83
CA THR A 46 -5.59 6.08 -14.29
C THR A 46 -4.25 5.64 -14.87
N LYS A 47 -4.30 4.92 -15.99
CA LYS A 47 -3.10 4.50 -16.72
C LYS A 47 -2.26 5.70 -17.15
N ASN A 48 -0.95 5.52 -17.22
CA ASN A 48 -0.03 6.55 -17.70
C ASN A 48 -0.10 6.73 -19.22
N ASP A 49 -0.41 5.64 -19.95
CA ASP A 49 -0.45 5.59 -21.40
C ASP A 49 -1.63 4.71 -21.82
N SER A 50 -2.25 5.02 -22.97
CA SER A 50 -3.33 4.25 -23.56
C SER A 50 -2.95 2.81 -23.90
N GLN A 51 -1.67 2.54 -24.16
CA GLN A 51 -1.13 1.21 -24.52
C GLN A 51 -0.92 0.27 -23.33
N ILE A 52 -0.93 0.78 -22.10
CA ILE A 52 -0.75 -0.06 -20.91
C ILE A 52 -2.02 -0.86 -20.64
N SER A 53 -1.88 -2.19 -20.56
CA SER A 53 -2.98 -3.07 -20.17
C SER A 53 -3.54 -2.69 -18.79
N PRO A 54 -4.87 -2.70 -18.59
CA PRO A 54 -5.50 -2.47 -17.29
C PRO A 54 -4.96 -3.39 -16.17
N THR A 55 -4.46 -4.58 -16.53
CA THR A 55 -3.87 -5.54 -15.58
C THR A 55 -2.51 -5.11 -15.01
N HIS A 56 -1.88 -4.08 -15.59
CA HIS A 56 -0.56 -3.59 -15.19
C HIS A 56 -0.59 -2.24 -14.48
N ILE A 57 -1.77 -1.73 -14.14
CA ILE A 57 -1.89 -0.48 -13.37
C ILE A 57 -1.40 -0.73 -11.95
N ASN A 58 -0.35 -0.02 -11.55
CA ASN A 58 0.11 -0.03 -10.16
C ASN A 58 -0.82 0.85 -9.30
N ASP A 59 -1.80 0.19 -8.67
CA ASP A 59 -2.79 0.76 -7.75
C ASP A 59 -2.33 0.76 -6.29
N GLN A 60 -1.06 0.43 -6.02
CA GLN A 60 -0.52 0.40 -4.67
C GLN A 60 -0.37 1.82 -4.10
N ILE A 61 -0.97 2.01 -2.92
CA ILE A 61 -0.95 3.27 -2.17
C ILE A 61 0.24 3.34 -1.22
N ILE A 62 0.74 2.18 -0.81
CA ILE A 62 1.84 2.00 0.12
C ILE A 62 2.95 1.21 -0.55
N PHE A 63 4.19 1.52 -0.21
CA PHE A 63 5.36 0.78 -0.66
C PHE A 63 6.17 0.35 0.55
N ILE A 64 6.65 -0.90 0.53
CA ILE A 64 7.56 -1.41 1.55
C ILE A 64 8.97 -1.01 1.15
N GLU A 65 9.60 -0.20 2.00
CA GLU A 65 10.94 0.37 1.78
C GLU A 65 12.02 -0.41 2.51
N GLY A 66 11.67 -1.10 3.59
CA GLY A 66 12.62 -1.83 4.42
C GLY A 66 11.93 -2.80 5.35
N VAL A 67 12.52 -3.98 5.51
CA VAL A 67 12.14 -4.97 6.53
C VAL A 67 13.41 -5.39 7.25
N VAL A 68 13.39 -5.31 8.58
CA VAL A 68 14.46 -5.79 9.45
C VAL A 68 13.82 -6.72 10.47
N THR A 69 14.22 -7.98 10.45
CA THR A 69 13.75 -9.01 11.37
C THR A 69 14.83 -9.36 12.38
N ASP A 70 14.40 -9.53 13.63
CA ASP A 70 15.19 -10.04 14.74
C ASP A 70 14.34 -11.10 15.50
N GLU A 71 14.92 -11.85 16.42
CA GLU A 71 14.26 -12.93 17.17
C GLU A 71 12.98 -12.46 17.91
N ARG A 72 12.92 -11.19 18.27
CA ARG A 72 11.85 -10.61 19.10
C ARG A 72 11.05 -9.53 18.41
N ASP A 73 11.53 -9.03 17.28
CA ASP A 73 11.08 -7.77 16.73
C ASP A 73 11.07 -7.86 15.20
N VAL A 74 9.99 -7.38 14.58
CA VAL A 74 9.93 -7.14 13.13
C VAL A 74 9.73 -5.66 12.92
N ASN A 75 10.65 -5.02 12.20
CA ASN A 75 10.57 -3.61 11.86
C ASN A 75 10.31 -3.46 10.37
N VAL A 76 9.24 -2.75 10.02
CA VAL A 76 8.85 -2.51 8.63
C VAL A 76 8.81 -1.00 8.39
N THR A 77 9.51 -0.55 7.36
CA THR A 77 9.46 0.85 6.90
C THR A 77 8.61 0.91 5.65
N VAL A 78 7.64 1.82 5.65
CA VAL A 78 6.72 2.01 4.53
C VAL A 78 6.64 3.46 4.10
N SER A 79 6.45 3.68 2.81
CA SER A 79 6.14 4.99 2.23
C SER A 79 4.72 5.00 1.64
N SER A 80 4.26 6.15 1.17
CA SER A 80 2.97 6.28 0.50
C SER A 80 3.12 6.94 -0.87
N ALA A 81 2.25 6.55 -1.81
CA ALA A 81 2.04 7.21 -3.09
C ALA A 81 1.55 8.66 -2.95
N PHE A 82 0.98 9.03 -1.79
CA PHE A 82 0.49 10.37 -1.52
C PHE A 82 1.44 11.12 -0.59
N GLN A 83 1.82 12.32 -0.99
CA GLN A 83 2.51 13.24 -0.10
C GLN A 83 1.52 13.78 0.94
N ALA A 84 1.90 13.73 2.22
CA ALA A 84 1.06 14.26 3.28
C ALA A 84 0.94 15.79 3.17
N THR A 85 -0.29 16.28 3.18
CA THR A 85 -0.64 17.71 3.21
C THR A 85 -1.63 17.98 4.35
N SER A 86 -2.10 19.22 4.49
CA SER A 86 -3.17 19.56 5.42
C SER A 86 -4.49 18.89 5.04
N ARG A 87 -4.77 18.75 3.74
CA ARG A 87 -6.02 18.21 3.20
C ARG A 87 -5.98 16.72 2.87
N LEU A 88 -4.79 16.12 2.76
CA LEU A 88 -4.64 14.73 2.37
C LEU A 88 -3.60 14.02 3.25
N SER A 89 -3.96 12.86 3.77
CA SER A 89 -3.06 12.04 4.57
C SER A 89 -3.31 10.56 4.38
N THR A 90 -2.22 9.79 4.40
CA THR A 90 -2.28 8.32 4.43
C THR A 90 -2.13 7.85 5.86
N LEU A 91 -3.09 7.04 6.32
CA LEU A 91 -3.03 6.28 7.55
C LEU A 91 -2.81 4.81 7.21
N ILE A 92 -2.05 4.10 8.03
CA ILE A 92 -1.82 2.67 7.87
C ILE A 92 -2.23 1.94 9.14
N VAL A 93 -2.85 0.78 8.96
CA VAL A 93 -3.10 -0.18 10.03
C VAL A 93 -2.28 -1.43 9.71
N PRO A 94 -1.20 -1.69 10.44
CA PRO A 94 -0.36 -2.85 10.21
C PRO A 94 -0.81 -4.05 11.05
N GLU A 95 -0.76 -5.24 10.45
CA GLU A 95 -1.05 -6.51 11.10
C GLU A 95 0.01 -7.55 10.71
N LEU A 96 0.54 -8.25 11.70
CA LEU A 96 1.47 -9.37 11.49
C LEU A 96 0.86 -10.63 12.08
N GLN A 97 0.51 -11.57 11.21
CA GLN A 97 -0.06 -12.85 11.58
C GLN A 97 1.06 -13.81 11.97
N CYS A 98 1.00 -14.30 13.19
CA CYS A 98 1.92 -15.30 13.72
C CYS A 98 1.13 -16.53 14.19
N LEU A 99 1.83 -17.65 14.41
CA LEU A 99 1.22 -18.91 14.82
C LEU A 99 0.29 -18.79 16.04
N ARG A 100 0.59 -17.86 16.95
CA ARG A 100 -0.13 -17.66 18.22
C ARG A 100 -1.05 -16.46 18.26
N GLY A 101 -1.32 -15.85 17.11
CA GLY A 101 -2.21 -14.71 17.00
C GLY A 101 -1.61 -13.58 16.18
N ILE A 102 -2.33 -12.46 16.15
CA ILE A 102 -2.01 -11.32 15.30
C ILE A 102 -1.39 -10.21 16.17
N VAL A 103 -0.19 -9.77 15.80
CA VAL A 103 0.43 -8.58 16.38
C VAL A 103 -0.08 -7.35 15.63
N LYS A 104 -0.74 -6.44 16.35
CA LYS A 104 -1.31 -5.20 15.79
C LYS A 104 -0.72 -3.98 16.49
N PRO A 105 0.35 -3.38 15.94
CA PRO A 105 0.83 -2.08 16.39
C PRO A 105 -0.25 -1.00 16.20
N PRO A 106 -0.14 0.16 16.89
CA PRO A 106 -1.04 1.28 16.67
C PRO A 106 -1.04 1.73 15.20
N ALA A 107 -2.19 2.24 14.74
CA ALA A 107 -2.28 2.89 13.44
C ALA A 107 -1.37 4.11 13.39
N GLN A 108 -0.73 4.34 12.23
CA GLN A 108 0.23 5.43 12.06
C GLN A 108 -0.10 6.28 10.83
N ARG A 109 0.23 7.56 10.89
CA ARG A 109 0.20 8.45 9.73
C ARG A 109 1.53 8.36 8.97
N VAL A 110 1.46 8.20 7.66
CA VAL A 110 2.62 8.25 6.77
C VAL A 110 2.82 9.70 6.34
N ILE A 111 3.92 10.32 6.77
CA ILE A 111 4.28 11.69 6.35
C ILE A 111 5.20 11.63 5.13
N SER A 112 6.30 10.91 5.26
CA SER A 112 7.22 10.54 4.18
C SER A 112 7.52 9.03 4.27
N LEU A 113 7.90 8.60 5.47
CA LEU A 113 8.07 7.21 5.87
C LEU A 113 7.34 6.97 7.19
N ALA A 114 6.81 5.78 7.38
CA ALA A 114 6.34 5.28 8.66
C ALA A 114 7.16 4.05 9.07
N LYS A 115 7.64 4.04 10.30
CA LYS A 115 8.40 2.93 10.88
C LYS A 115 7.48 2.15 11.82
N ILE A 116 7.14 0.94 11.38
CA ILE A 116 6.26 0.04 12.10
C ILE A 116 7.14 -0.92 12.90
N HIS A 117 6.87 -1.01 14.19
CA HIS A 117 7.55 -1.94 15.09
C HIS A 117 6.57 -2.98 15.60
N PHE A 118 6.80 -4.25 15.26
CA PHE A 118 6.06 -5.39 15.75
C PHE A 118 6.84 -6.06 16.88
N ASP A 119 6.41 -5.84 18.12
CA ASP A 119 6.94 -6.50 19.31
C ASP A 119 6.33 -7.91 19.45
N LEU A 120 7.14 -8.94 19.23
CA LEU A 120 6.70 -10.34 19.26
C LEU A 120 6.67 -10.92 20.69
N ARG A 121 7.22 -10.21 21.70
CA ARG A 121 7.32 -10.71 23.08
C ARG A 121 5.95 -10.99 23.69
N LYS A 122 4.93 -10.24 23.28
CA LYS A 122 3.55 -10.45 23.73
C LYS A 122 3.00 -11.81 23.28
N ASN A 123 3.45 -12.32 22.14
CA ASN A 123 3.06 -13.64 21.62
C ASN A 123 3.92 -14.80 22.17
N MET A 124 5.04 -14.48 22.83
CA MET A 124 5.94 -15.46 23.46
C MET A 124 5.54 -15.83 24.90
N ARG A 125 4.59 -15.12 25.54
CA ARG A 125 4.36 -15.19 27.00
C ARG A 125 3.93 -16.55 27.58
N ASN A 126 3.61 -17.55 26.76
CA ASN A 126 3.05 -18.83 27.23
C ASN A 126 3.86 -20.09 26.89
N THR A 127 5.09 -19.99 26.39
CA THR A 127 5.95 -21.18 26.24
C THR A 127 7.40 -20.93 26.61
N ASN A 128 8.15 -22.03 26.72
CA ASN A 128 9.59 -22.05 26.93
C ASN A 128 10.30 -21.05 26.00
N ARG A 129 11.34 -20.38 26.52
CA ARG A 129 12.16 -19.33 25.87
C ARG A 129 12.75 -19.67 24.49
N PHE A 130 12.48 -20.86 23.94
CA PHE A 130 13.07 -21.40 22.72
C PHE A 130 12.09 -21.49 21.54
N ASP A 131 10.80 -21.15 21.72
CA ASP A 131 9.89 -21.09 20.58
C ASP A 131 10.02 -19.75 19.85
N ASN A 132 10.62 -19.80 18.66
CA ASN A 132 10.67 -18.65 17.76
C ASN A 132 9.24 -18.30 17.29
N PRO A 133 8.74 -17.05 17.47
CA PRO A 133 7.44 -16.63 16.98
C PRO A 133 7.43 -16.63 15.46
N HIS A 134 7.12 -17.77 14.87
CA HIS A 134 7.01 -17.87 13.42
C HIS A 134 5.81 -17.02 12.96
N CYS A 135 6.10 -15.96 12.22
CA CYS A 135 5.10 -15.09 11.61
C CYS A 135 5.05 -15.36 10.10
N SER A 136 3.85 -15.59 9.57
CA SER A 136 3.66 -16.09 8.21
C SER A 136 3.17 -15.01 7.24
N LYS A 137 2.50 -13.97 7.74
CA LYS A 137 1.84 -12.99 6.88
C LYS A 137 1.87 -11.59 7.47
N LEU A 138 2.42 -10.65 6.71
CA LEU A 138 2.37 -9.22 6.97
C LEU A 138 1.26 -8.61 6.10
N CYS A 139 0.36 -7.87 6.71
CA CYS A 139 -0.66 -7.08 6.03
C CYS A 139 -0.57 -5.62 6.46
N ILE A 140 -0.61 -4.71 5.51
CA ILE A 140 -0.66 -3.26 5.77
C ILE A 140 -1.89 -2.73 5.04
N PHE A 141 -2.85 -2.25 5.83
CA PHE A 141 -4.10 -1.70 5.34
C PHE A 141 -3.99 -0.17 5.23
N PRO A 142 -3.95 0.39 4.01
CA PRO A 142 -3.90 1.82 3.82
C PRO A 142 -5.30 2.46 3.86
N PHE A 143 -5.37 3.64 4.45
CA PHE A 143 -6.55 4.49 4.46
C PHE A 143 -6.14 5.89 4.03
N ILE A 144 -6.87 6.46 3.08
CA ILE A 144 -6.69 7.83 2.64
C ILE A 144 -7.71 8.70 3.33
N ARG A 145 -7.23 9.61 4.16
CA ARG A 145 -8.04 10.65 4.80
C ARG A 145 -7.88 11.93 3.99
N ALA A 146 -8.99 12.38 3.41
CA ALA A 146 -9.06 13.54 2.53
C ALA A 146 -10.10 14.55 3.06
N GLU A 147 -9.75 15.82 3.06
CA GLU A 147 -10.68 16.92 3.28
C GLU A 147 -11.37 17.26 1.97
N ILE A 148 -12.69 17.03 1.92
CA ILE A 148 -13.50 17.37 0.76
C ILE A 148 -14.27 18.65 1.09
N ILE A 149 -14.20 19.62 0.19
CA ILE A 149 -14.93 20.89 0.31
C ILE A 149 -16.43 20.57 0.50
N ASP A 150 -17.07 21.25 1.44
CA ASP A 150 -18.50 21.10 1.82
C ASP A 150 -18.91 19.77 2.48
N ILE A 151 -18.09 18.71 2.42
CA ILE A 151 -18.38 17.40 3.03
C ILE A 151 -17.51 17.14 4.28
N GLY A 152 -16.37 17.82 4.40
CA GLY A 152 -15.43 17.66 5.49
C GLY A 152 -14.50 16.45 5.32
N GLN A 153 -13.98 15.95 6.45
CA GLN A 153 -12.99 14.87 6.47
C GLN A 153 -13.62 13.53 6.12
N GLN A 154 -13.23 12.97 4.99
CA GLN A 154 -13.61 11.64 4.54
C GLN A 154 -12.43 10.69 4.63
N THR A 155 -12.71 9.43 4.92
CA THR A 155 -11.71 8.35 4.93
C THR A 155 -12.13 7.30 3.90
N PHE A 156 -11.18 6.87 3.09
CA PHE A 156 -11.35 5.87 2.06
C PHE A 156 -10.40 4.72 2.31
N ARG A 157 -10.91 3.50 2.32
CA ARG A 157 -10.06 2.31 2.40
C ARG A 157 -9.40 2.06 1.05
N GLY A 158 -8.08 1.96 1.06
CA GLY A 158 -7.31 1.51 -0.08
C GLY A 158 -7.15 -0.01 -0.10
N LYS A 159 -6.67 -0.52 -1.23
CA LYS A 159 -6.27 -1.92 -1.36
C LYS A 159 -5.08 -2.21 -0.45
N GLU A 160 -5.22 -3.21 0.41
CA GLU A 160 -4.13 -3.64 1.28
C GLU A 160 -2.98 -4.29 0.50
N TRP A 161 -1.78 -4.16 1.06
CA TRP A 161 -0.68 -5.06 0.73
C TRP A 161 -0.68 -6.18 1.76
N CYS A 162 -0.69 -7.43 1.30
CA CYS A 162 -0.61 -8.61 2.16
C CYS A 162 0.31 -9.64 1.49
N GLY A 163 1.31 -10.12 2.22
CA GLY A 163 2.26 -11.11 1.74
C GLY A 163 3.05 -11.74 2.89
N THR A 164 3.96 -12.65 2.60
CA THR A 164 4.87 -13.19 3.62
C THR A 164 5.98 -12.16 3.93
N VAL A 165 6.71 -12.38 5.02
CA VAL A 165 7.84 -11.49 5.38
C VAL A 165 8.96 -11.62 4.35
N GLU A 166 9.15 -12.81 3.78
CA GLU A 166 10.09 -13.11 2.71
C GLU A 166 9.69 -12.39 1.41
N GLU A 167 8.41 -12.43 1.02
CA GLU A 167 7.90 -11.67 -0.13
C GLU A 167 8.15 -10.16 0.04
N ALA A 168 8.00 -9.63 1.25
CA ALA A 168 8.32 -8.23 1.54
C ALA A 168 9.82 -7.92 1.33
N LEU A 169 10.71 -8.83 1.75
CA LEU A 169 12.15 -8.71 1.56
C LEU A 169 12.54 -8.76 0.08
N ASP A 170 11.91 -9.64 -0.69
CA ASP A 170 12.14 -9.78 -2.13
C ASP A 170 11.71 -8.55 -2.93
N LEU A 171 10.65 -7.85 -2.51
CA LEU A 171 10.26 -6.57 -3.13
C LEU A 171 11.36 -5.51 -3.00
N ILE A 172 12.05 -5.47 -1.86
CA ILE A 172 13.12 -4.51 -1.59
C ILE A 172 14.38 -4.86 -2.40
N SER A 173 14.76 -6.14 -2.46
CA SER A 173 15.97 -6.59 -3.17
C SER A 173 15.90 -6.27 -4.67
N ASN A 174 14.73 -6.51 -5.28
CA ASN A 174 14.49 -6.24 -6.70
C ASN A 174 14.51 -4.74 -7.05
N ASN A 175 14.10 -3.88 -6.12
CA ASN A 175 14.16 -2.43 -6.32
C ASN A 175 15.61 -1.89 -6.20
N CYS A 176 16.42 -2.46 -5.30
CA CYS A 176 17.82 -2.09 -5.16
C CYS A 176 18.65 -2.43 -6.43
N LEU A 177 18.44 -3.62 -6.98
CA LEU A 177 19.11 -4.06 -8.23
C LEU A 177 18.81 -3.13 -9.42
N LYS A 178 17.56 -2.66 -9.56
CA LYS A 178 17.18 -1.73 -10.63
C LYS A 178 17.90 -0.38 -10.51
N THR A 179 17.99 0.18 -9.30
CA THR A 179 18.67 1.47 -9.06
C THR A 179 20.17 1.41 -9.36
N VAL A 180 20.83 0.31 -8.99
CA VAL A 180 22.27 0.12 -9.24
C VAL A 180 22.57 0.00 -10.74
N ILE A 181 21.72 -0.71 -11.50
CA ILE A 181 21.91 -0.87 -12.95
C ILE A 181 21.75 0.48 -13.68
N VAL A 182 20.71 1.26 -13.33
CA VAL A 182 20.48 2.59 -13.94
C VAL A 182 21.66 3.52 -13.65
N SER A 183 22.18 3.53 -12.41
CA SER A 183 23.33 4.36 -12.06
C SER A 183 24.60 3.98 -12.83
N LYS A 184 24.87 2.69 -13.05
CA LYS A 184 26.06 2.25 -13.80
C LYS A 184 25.96 2.58 -15.30
N ILE A 185 24.78 2.43 -15.90
CA ILE A 185 24.56 2.77 -17.31
C ILE A 185 24.75 4.28 -17.54
N LEU A 186 24.24 5.12 -16.63
CA LEU A 186 24.34 6.58 -16.75
C LEU A 186 25.79 7.08 -16.67
N ILE A 187 26.61 6.44 -15.82
CA ILE A 187 28.05 6.74 -15.73
C ILE A 187 28.77 6.35 -17.03
N ILE A 188 28.45 5.19 -17.61
CA ILE A 188 29.04 4.76 -18.89
C ILE A 188 28.67 5.72 -20.02
N PHE A 189 27.39 6.10 -20.13
CA PHE A 189 26.95 7.07 -21.15
C PHE A 189 27.59 8.45 -20.97
N ALA A 190 27.72 8.95 -19.73
CA ALA A 190 28.43 10.19 -19.46
C ALA A 190 29.91 10.10 -19.88
N PHE A 191 30.57 8.97 -19.62
CA PHE A 191 31.96 8.75 -20.02
C PHE A 191 32.14 8.74 -21.54
N PHE A 192 31.24 8.11 -22.29
CA PHE A 192 31.26 8.10 -23.76
C PHE A 192 30.99 9.48 -24.37
N ILE A 193 30.13 10.31 -23.76
CA ILE A 193 29.88 11.68 -24.22
C ILE A 193 31.11 12.57 -23.99
N VAL A 194 31.77 12.43 -22.84
CA VAL A 194 33.00 13.20 -22.54
C VAL A 194 34.14 12.77 -23.48
N LEU A 195 34.35 11.47 -23.70
CA LEU A 195 35.35 10.97 -24.65
C LEU A 195 35.10 11.48 -26.08
N ASN A 196 33.87 11.43 -26.57
CA ASN A 196 33.56 11.93 -27.92
C ASN A 196 33.71 13.45 -28.07
N ASN A 197 33.59 14.23 -26.98
CA ASN A 197 33.85 15.66 -26.99
C ASN A 197 35.36 16.00 -26.87
N VAL A 198 36.14 15.15 -26.19
CA VAL A 198 37.60 15.33 -26.09
C VAL A 198 38.32 14.96 -27.39
N PHE A 199 37.78 14.02 -28.19
CA PHE A 199 38.32 13.67 -29.51
C PHE A 199 37.81 14.56 -30.67
N ARG A 200 37.12 15.67 -30.38
CA ARG A 200 36.59 16.62 -31.38
C ARG A 200 37.27 18.00 -31.39
N CYS A 201 38.43 18.12 -30.75
CA CYS A 201 39.31 19.29 -30.88
C CYS A 201 40.44 19.00 -31.88
#